data_AF-C4B8A8-F1
#
_entry.id   AF-C4B8A8-F1
#
_cell.length_a   1.000
_cell.length_b   1.000
_cell.length_c   1.000
_cell.angle_alpha   90.00
_cell.angle_beta   90.00
_cell.angle_gamma   90.00
#
_symmetry.space_group_name_H-M   'P 1'
#
loop_
_entity.id
_entity.type
_entity.pdbx_description
1 polymer ?
#
loop_
_entity_poly.entity_id
_entity_poly.type
_entity_poly.pdbx_seq_one_letter_code
_entity_poly.pdbx_strand_id
1 'polypeptide(L)'
;PFYVGFFGVTAVFCALMGTALIIWNTALGPTWNLWQISVNPPDAKYGLGFAPLAEGGIWQWVTIFATGAFCSWALREVEICRKLGIGYHVPFAFSFAIFAYLTLVVIRPVLMGSWSYGFPYGIFTHLDWVSNTGYQYGQFHWNPGHMIAITFFFTTCLALALHGGLVLSAINPDRGEPVKSPEHENTVFRDLIGYSIGTIGIHRVGLFLALSAVFWSAVCMLISGPVLPEGGSWPEWWEWWRRIPIWNP
;
A
#
# COMPACT_ATOMS: atom_id res chain seq x y z
N PRO A 1 0.56 -27.90 -3.42
CA PRO A 1 1.00 -26.61 -2.80
C PRO A 1 0.48 -25.38 -3.56
N PHE A 2 0.63 -25.33 -4.88
CA PHE A 2 0.11 -24.23 -5.70
C PHE A 2 -1.16 -24.64 -6.44
N TYR A 3 -2.31 -24.16 -5.99
CA TYR A 3 -3.54 -24.22 -6.78
C TYR A 3 -3.37 -23.36 -8.04
N VAL A 4 -3.78 -23.87 -9.21
CA VAL A 4 -3.66 -23.17 -10.50
C VAL A 4 -4.91 -22.33 -10.75
N GLY A 5 -5.99 -22.93 -11.25
CA GLY A 5 -7.19 -22.19 -11.67
C GLY A 5 -6.95 -21.33 -12.92
N PHE A 6 -8.02 -20.76 -13.48
CA PHE A 6 -7.89 -19.84 -14.62
C PHE A 6 -6.99 -18.65 -14.25
N PHE A 7 -7.22 -18.09 -13.06
CA PHE A 7 -6.50 -16.94 -12.57
C PHE A 7 -5.04 -17.22 -12.18
N GLY A 8 -4.66 -18.48 -11.89
CA GLY A 8 -3.25 -18.84 -11.75
C GLY A 8 -2.51 -18.80 -13.08
N VAL A 9 -3.15 -19.24 -14.17
CA VAL A 9 -2.57 -19.15 -15.52
C VAL A 9 -2.40 -17.69 -15.94
N THR A 10 -3.42 -16.86 -15.75
CA THR A 10 -3.33 -15.43 -16.11
C THR A 10 -2.35 -14.68 -15.22
N ALA A 11 -2.27 -14.99 -13.92
CA ALA A 11 -1.27 -14.40 -13.03
C ALA A 11 0.16 -14.69 -13.49
N VAL A 12 0.46 -15.95 -13.84
CA VAL A 12 1.79 -16.34 -14.35
C VAL A 12 2.08 -15.67 -15.69
N PHE A 13 1.13 -15.67 -16.62
CA PHE A 13 1.30 -15.00 -17.91
C PHE A 13 1.63 -13.51 -17.73
N CYS A 14 0.83 -12.79 -16.94
CA CYS A 14 1.04 -11.37 -16.69
C CYS A 14 2.37 -11.11 -15.97
N ALA A 15 2.72 -11.91 -14.96
CA ALA A 15 3.99 -11.76 -14.25
C ALA A 15 5.19 -11.99 -15.19
N LEU A 16 5.16 -13.04 -16.01
CA LEU A 16 6.22 -13.33 -16.99
C LEU A 16 6.38 -12.21 -18.01
N MET A 17 5.28 -11.69 -18.55
CA MET A 17 5.32 -10.58 -19.52
C MET A 17 5.87 -9.30 -18.88
N GLY A 18 5.42 -8.95 -17.67
CA GLY A 18 5.94 -7.81 -16.93
C GLY A 18 7.44 -7.94 -16.63
N THR A 19 7.88 -9.10 -16.16
CA THR A 19 9.30 -9.37 -15.90
C THR A 19 10.15 -9.32 -17.18
N ALA A 20 9.68 -9.91 -18.28
CA ALA A 20 10.39 -9.87 -19.57
C ALA A 20 10.59 -8.43 -20.07
N LEU A 21 9.58 -7.57 -19.89
CA LEU A 21 9.65 -6.15 -20.23
C LEU A 21 10.63 -5.38 -19.34
N ILE A 22 10.69 -5.66 -18.03
CA ILE A 22 11.69 -5.08 -17.12
C ILE A 22 13.11 -5.50 -17.55
N ILE A 23 13.31 -6.76 -17.93
CA ILE A 23 14.60 -7.26 -18.43
C ILE A 23 14.96 -6.56 -19.75
N TRP A 24 14.00 -6.38 -20.65
CA TRP A 24 14.22 -5.63 -21.89
C TRP A 24 14.61 -4.17 -21.59
N ASN A 25 13.90 -3.48 -20.70
CA ASN A 25 14.28 -2.13 -20.28
C ASN A 25 15.71 -2.09 -19.72
N THR A 26 16.07 -3.06 -18.89
CA THR A 26 17.43 -3.19 -18.35
C THR A 26 18.48 -3.34 -19.46
N ALA A 27 18.19 -4.14 -20.48
CA ALA A 27 19.08 -4.35 -21.62
C ALA A 27 19.27 -3.10 -22.50
N LEU A 28 18.26 -2.22 -22.55
CA LEU A 28 18.36 -0.90 -23.21
C LEU A 28 19.04 0.15 -22.32
N GLY A 29 19.05 -0.07 -21.01
CA GLY A 29 19.58 0.85 -20.01
C GLY A 29 21.10 0.85 -19.91
N PRO A 30 21.66 1.78 -19.13
CA PRO A 30 23.12 1.96 -19.02
C PRO A 30 23.80 0.94 -18.09
N THR A 31 23.04 0.09 -17.38
CA THR A 31 23.58 -0.75 -16.31
C THR A 31 22.73 -1.99 -16.05
N TRP A 32 23.39 -3.08 -15.65
CA TRP A 32 22.79 -4.30 -15.11
C TRP A 32 22.89 -4.38 -13.58
N ASN A 33 23.43 -3.35 -12.93
CA ASN A 33 23.47 -3.28 -11.48
C ASN A 33 22.03 -3.15 -10.95
N LEU A 34 21.57 -4.18 -10.24
CA LEU A 34 20.21 -4.29 -9.70
C LEU A 34 19.74 -3.01 -8.98
N TRP A 35 20.63 -2.35 -8.25
CA TRP A 35 20.32 -1.15 -7.48
C TRP A 35 20.10 0.10 -8.34
N GLN A 36 20.60 0.10 -9.57
CA GLN A 36 20.56 1.24 -10.49
C GLN A 36 19.56 1.05 -11.64
N ILE A 37 18.93 -0.13 -11.74
CA ILE A 37 17.88 -0.38 -12.74
C ILE A 37 16.68 0.50 -12.45
N SER A 38 16.16 1.17 -13.48
CA SER A 38 14.93 1.95 -13.41
C SER A 38 14.14 1.83 -14.70
N VAL A 39 12.86 1.45 -14.58
CA VAL A 39 11.86 1.57 -15.65
C VAL A 39 11.05 2.83 -15.37
N ASN A 40 11.27 3.90 -16.14
CA ASN A 40 10.67 5.21 -15.87
C ASN A 40 9.36 5.41 -16.63
N PRO A 41 8.37 6.13 -16.06
CA PRO A 41 7.19 6.57 -16.80
C PRO A 41 7.59 7.50 -17.96
N PRO A 42 6.70 7.70 -18.95
CA PRO A 42 6.98 8.61 -20.06
C PRO A 42 7.00 10.08 -19.61
N ASP A 43 7.69 10.92 -20.38
CA ASP A 43 7.72 12.37 -20.18
C ASP A 43 6.31 12.99 -20.22
N ALA A 44 6.14 14.11 -19.52
CA ALA A 44 4.85 14.83 -19.46
C ALA A 44 4.29 15.26 -20.83
N LYS A 45 5.16 15.43 -21.85
CA LYS A 45 4.76 15.74 -23.23
C LYS A 45 3.81 14.69 -23.84
N TYR A 46 3.84 13.45 -23.33
CA TYR A 46 2.97 12.37 -23.78
C TYR A 46 1.59 12.39 -23.11
N GLY A 47 1.40 13.17 -22.04
CA GLY A 47 0.15 13.23 -21.28
C GLY A 47 -0.33 11.83 -20.89
N LEU A 48 -1.58 11.51 -21.22
CA LEU A 48 -2.18 10.18 -21.02
C LEU A 48 -2.09 9.26 -22.25
N GLY A 49 -1.34 9.65 -23.29
CA GLY A 49 -1.14 8.84 -24.49
C GLY A 49 -0.13 7.71 -24.29
N PHE A 50 -0.07 6.79 -25.26
CA PHE A 50 1.01 5.81 -25.35
C PHE A 50 2.30 6.46 -25.84
N ALA A 51 3.42 6.13 -25.19
CA ALA A 51 4.75 6.59 -25.57
C ALA A 51 5.52 5.50 -26.36
N PRO A 52 6.55 5.87 -27.15
CA PRO A 52 7.50 4.90 -27.69
C PRO A 52 8.09 4.00 -26.60
N LEU A 53 8.36 2.74 -26.92
CA LEU A 53 8.80 1.73 -25.93
C LEU A 53 9.99 2.22 -25.08
N ALA A 54 11.02 2.77 -25.72
CA ALA A 54 12.22 3.27 -25.05
C ALA A 54 12.02 4.60 -24.28
N GLU A 55 10.92 5.31 -24.52
CA GLU A 55 10.60 6.61 -23.90
C GLU A 55 9.46 6.50 -22.87
N GLY A 56 9.39 5.36 -22.15
CA GLY A 56 8.38 5.11 -21.12
C GLY A 56 7.22 4.23 -21.56
N GLY A 57 7.15 3.82 -22.83
CA GLY A 57 6.17 2.82 -23.29
C GLY A 57 6.34 1.46 -22.61
N ILE A 58 7.58 1.06 -22.29
CA ILE A 58 7.82 -0.16 -21.49
C ILE A 58 7.20 -0.04 -20.09
N TRP A 59 7.32 1.11 -19.42
CA TRP A 59 6.68 1.33 -18.12
C TRP A 59 5.16 1.18 -18.19
N GLN A 60 4.52 1.70 -19.26
CA GLN A 60 3.08 1.56 -19.46
C GLN A 60 2.66 0.10 -19.57
N TRP A 61 3.39 -0.71 -20.36
CA TRP A 61 3.11 -2.14 -20.47
C TRP A 61 3.40 -2.91 -19.18
N VAL A 62 4.49 -2.61 -18.48
CA VAL A 62 4.78 -3.19 -17.16
C VAL A 62 3.64 -2.89 -16.19
N THR A 63 3.11 -1.66 -16.18
CA THR A 63 1.97 -1.25 -15.34
C THR A 63 0.72 -2.08 -15.63
N ILE A 64 0.41 -2.29 -16.91
CA ILE A 64 -0.75 -3.10 -17.36
C ILE A 64 -0.57 -4.56 -16.89
N PHE A 65 0.60 -5.14 -17.12
CA PHE A 65 0.86 -6.53 -16.74
C PHE A 65 0.95 -6.71 -15.23
N ALA A 66 1.53 -5.77 -14.47
CA ALA A 66 1.53 -5.80 -13.02
C ALA A 66 0.10 -5.75 -12.46
N THR A 67 -0.73 -4.85 -12.97
CA THR A 67 -2.16 -4.78 -12.62
C THR A 67 -2.88 -6.09 -12.92
N GLY A 68 -2.67 -6.66 -14.11
CA GLY A 68 -3.23 -7.96 -14.50
C GLY A 68 -2.79 -9.10 -13.57
N ALA A 69 -1.52 -9.11 -13.17
CA ALA A 69 -0.96 -10.10 -12.24
C ALA A 69 -1.59 -9.97 -10.84
N PHE A 70 -1.68 -8.75 -10.30
CA PHE A 70 -2.26 -8.52 -8.97
C PHE A 70 -3.75 -8.87 -8.92
N CYS A 71 -4.53 -8.41 -9.90
CA CYS A 71 -5.96 -8.74 -9.98
C CYS A 71 -6.19 -10.24 -10.20
N SER A 72 -5.40 -10.89 -11.04
CA SER A 72 -5.45 -12.35 -11.21
C SER A 72 -5.10 -13.06 -9.90
N TRP A 73 -4.11 -12.58 -9.16
CA TRP A 73 -3.75 -13.17 -7.87
C TRP A 73 -4.89 -13.09 -6.85
N ALA A 74 -5.55 -11.93 -6.73
CA ALA A 74 -6.71 -11.76 -5.86
C ALA A 74 -7.87 -12.69 -6.26
N LEU A 75 -8.16 -12.81 -7.57
CA LEU A 75 -9.23 -13.69 -8.06
C LEU A 75 -8.89 -15.18 -7.91
N ARG A 76 -7.60 -15.54 -7.97
CA ARG A 76 -7.12 -16.88 -7.63
C ARG A 76 -7.38 -17.19 -6.16
N GLU A 77 -7.15 -16.24 -5.25
CA GLU A 77 -7.48 -16.40 -3.82
C GLU A 77 -8.99 -16.58 -3.61
N VAL A 78 -9.85 -15.89 -4.38
CA VAL A 78 -11.31 -16.11 -4.34
C VAL A 78 -11.67 -17.54 -4.73
N GLU A 79 -11.09 -18.11 -5.79
CA GLU A 79 -11.32 -19.52 -6.16
C GLU A 79 -10.87 -20.49 -5.05
N ILE A 80 -9.74 -20.21 -4.40
CA ILE A 80 -9.25 -21.00 -3.27
C ILE A 80 -10.23 -20.92 -2.10
N CYS A 81 -10.68 -19.73 -1.72
CA CYS A 81 -11.66 -19.54 -0.66
C CYS A 81 -12.96 -20.33 -0.93
N ARG A 82 -13.48 -20.28 -2.17
CA ARG A 82 -14.66 -21.06 -2.59
C ARG A 82 -14.45 -22.55 -2.43
N LYS A 83 -13.28 -23.05 -2.84
CA LYS A 83 -12.97 -24.49 -2.80
C LYS A 83 -12.80 -25.01 -1.36
N LEU A 84 -12.29 -24.17 -0.47
CA LEU A 84 -12.09 -24.51 0.95
C LEU A 84 -13.32 -24.20 1.82
N GLY A 85 -14.35 -23.54 1.29
CA GLY A 85 -15.55 -23.16 2.06
C GLY A 85 -15.28 -22.08 3.12
N ILE A 86 -14.31 -21.20 2.90
CA ILE A 86 -13.95 -20.11 3.83
C ILE A 86 -14.36 -18.73 3.27
N GLY A 87 -14.44 -17.73 4.14
CA GLY A 87 -14.78 -16.35 3.74
C GLY A 87 -13.70 -15.65 2.90
N TYR A 88 -14.09 -14.59 2.18
CA TYR A 88 -13.24 -13.85 1.23
C TYR A 88 -12.43 -12.70 1.84
N HIS A 89 -12.18 -12.74 3.15
CA HIS A 89 -11.52 -11.64 3.86
C HIS A 89 -10.10 -11.37 3.35
N VAL A 90 -9.35 -12.42 2.98
CA VAL A 90 -7.97 -12.31 2.48
C VAL A 90 -7.90 -11.60 1.11
N PRO A 91 -8.59 -12.05 0.05
CA PRO A 91 -8.57 -11.34 -1.24
C PRO A 91 -9.17 -9.94 -1.14
N PHE A 92 -10.17 -9.72 -0.26
CA PHE A 92 -10.68 -8.38 0.00
C PHE A 92 -9.62 -7.48 0.64
N ALA A 93 -8.88 -7.98 1.63
CA ALA A 93 -7.79 -7.23 2.24
C ALA A 93 -6.68 -6.90 1.22
N PHE A 94 -6.31 -7.87 0.38
CA PHE A 94 -5.32 -7.66 -0.68
C PHE A 94 -5.76 -6.60 -1.70
N SER A 95 -7.06 -6.47 -1.96
CA SER A 95 -7.59 -5.44 -2.88
C SER A 95 -7.26 -4.00 -2.45
N PHE A 96 -7.06 -3.73 -1.16
CA PHE A 96 -6.61 -2.40 -0.69
C PHE A 96 -5.17 -2.10 -1.13
N ALA A 97 -4.29 -3.10 -1.13
CA ALA A 97 -2.93 -2.94 -1.63
C ALA A 97 -2.92 -2.70 -3.15
N ILE A 98 -3.77 -3.43 -3.90
CA ILE A 98 -3.97 -3.19 -5.34
C ILE A 98 -4.48 -1.77 -5.58
N PHE A 99 -5.47 -1.33 -4.80
CA PHE A 99 -6.01 0.03 -4.86
C PHE A 99 -4.95 1.10 -4.58
N ALA A 100 -4.10 0.91 -3.57
CA ALA A 100 -3.00 1.85 -3.29
C ALA A 100 -1.97 1.91 -4.43
N TYR A 101 -1.60 0.77 -5.00
CA TYR A 101 -0.74 0.73 -6.19
C TYR A 101 -1.39 1.49 -7.36
N LEU A 102 -2.63 1.15 -7.72
CA LEU A 102 -3.37 1.82 -8.79
C LEU A 102 -3.58 3.30 -8.52
N THR A 103 -3.71 3.70 -7.26
CA THR A 103 -3.79 5.12 -6.88
C THR A 103 -2.56 5.88 -7.38
N LEU A 104 -1.38 5.31 -7.23
CA LEU A 104 -0.12 5.97 -7.56
C LEU A 104 0.21 5.96 -9.05
N VAL A 105 -0.10 4.87 -9.76
CA VAL A 105 0.30 4.70 -11.17
C VAL A 105 -0.83 4.83 -12.19
N VAL A 106 -2.09 4.86 -11.73
CA VAL A 106 -3.25 5.05 -12.61
C VAL A 106 -4.09 6.25 -12.19
N ILE A 107 -4.71 6.19 -11.00
CA ILE A 107 -5.77 7.14 -10.62
C ILE A 107 -5.21 8.55 -10.48
N ARG A 108 -4.17 8.75 -9.66
CA ARG A 108 -3.54 10.07 -9.49
C ARG A 108 -2.95 10.58 -10.81
N PRO A 109 -2.17 9.81 -11.60
CA PRO A 109 -1.71 10.24 -12.92
C PRO A 109 -2.83 10.70 -13.87
N VAL A 110 -3.96 9.97 -13.91
CA VAL A 110 -5.13 10.36 -14.70
C VAL A 110 -5.73 11.68 -14.21
N LEU A 111 -5.90 11.85 -12.90
CA LEU A 111 -6.39 13.10 -12.32
C LEU A 111 -5.44 14.29 -12.56
N MET A 112 -4.14 14.01 -12.71
CA MET A 112 -3.11 14.99 -13.02
C MET A 112 -2.86 15.17 -14.53
N GLY A 113 -3.54 14.41 -15.39
CA GLY A 113 -3.47 14.53 -16.85
C GLY A 113 -2.19 13.99 -17.50
N SER A 114 -1.34 13.25 -16.78
CA SER A 114 -0.10 12.69 -17.34
C SER A 114 0.38 11.43 -16.64
N TRP A 115 0.85 10.44 -17.40
CA TRP A 115 1.52 9.24 -16.86
C TRP A 115 2.84 9.55 -16.15
N SER A 116 3.46 10.71 -16.43
CA SER A 116 4.71 11.15 -15.81
C SER A 116 4.64 11.27 -14.29
N TYR A 117 3.44 11.36 -13.72
CA TYR A 117 3.22 11.39 -12.27
C TYR A 117 3.27 10.01 -11.59
N GLY A 118 3.29 8.92 -12.36
CA GLY A 118 3.52 7.58 -11.83
C GLY A 118 4.95 7.43 -11.31
N PHE A 119 5.15 6.54 -10.32
CA PHE A 119 6.50 6.29 -9.81
C PHE A 119 7.29 5.35 -10.74
N PRO A 120 8.62 5.50 -10.83
CA PRO A 120 9.47 4.62 -11.62
C PRO A 120 9.66 3.25 -10.94
N TYR A 121 9.76 2.18 -11.73
CA TYR A 121 10.06 0.84 -11.22
C TYR A 121 11.57 0.64 -11.10
N GLY A 122 12.12 1.04 -9.95
CA GLY A 122 13.51 0.81 -9.59
C GLY A 122 13.71 0.89 -8.08
N ILE A 123 14.69 0.16 -7.55
CA ILE A 123 14.86 0.01 -6.09
C ILE A 123 15.17 1.35 -5.42
N PHE A 124 16.08 2.16 -5.97
CA PHE A 124 16.36 3.49 -5.42
C PHE A 124 15.55 4.61 -6.07
N THR A 125 15.26 4.51 -7.37
CA THR A 125 14.57 5.58 -8.10
C THR A 125 13.12 5.78 -7.64
N HIS A 126 12.44 4.74 -7.15
CA HIS A 126 11.12 4.95 -6.54
C HIS A 126 11.20 5.74 -5.22
N LEU A 127 12.30 5.62 -4.46
CA LEU A 127 12.53 6.41 -3.25
C LEU A 127 12.84 7.87 -3.58
N ASP A 128 13.59 8.11 -4.66
CA ASP A 128 13.81 9.45 -5.19
C ASP A 128 12.47 10.10 -5.60
N TRP A 129 11.59 9.34 -6.24
CA TRP A 129 10.23 9.79 -6.56
C TRP A 129 9.42 10.12 -5.30
N VAL A 130 9.46 9.26 -4.27
CA VAL A 130 8.77 9.52 -2.99
C VAL A 130 9.28 10.82 -2.36
N SER A 131 10.60 11.00 -2.30
CA SER A 131 11.25 12.19 -1.75
C SER A 131 10.83 13.45 -2.52
N ASN A 132 11.02 13.47 -3.83
CA ASN A 132 10.72 14.62 -4.68
C ASN A 132 9.22 14.96 -4.66
N THR A 133 8.35 13.95 -4.77
CA THR A 133 6.89 14.15 -4.70
C THR A 133 6.47 14.73 -3.35
N GLY A 134 7.09 14.29 -2.25
CA GLY A 134 6.83 14.84 -0.92
C GLY A 134 7.21 16.32 -0.82
N TYR A 135 8.41 16.67 -1.30
CA TYR A 135 8.92 18.04 -1.23
C TYR A 135 8.23 19.02 -2.20
N GLN A 136 7.59 18.54 -3.26
CA GLN A 136 6.74 19.37 -4.13
C GLN A 136 5.59 20.06 -3.38
N TYR A 137 5.20 19.54 -2.20
CA TYR A 137 4.14 20.11 -1.36
C TYR A 137 4.69 20.69 -0.03
N GLY A 138 5.97 21.08 -0.01
CA GLY A 138 6.67 21.53 1.19
C GLY A 138 7.02 20.37 2.10
N GLN A 139 6.41 20.31 3.28
CA GLN A 139 6.64 19.23 4.26
C GLN A 139 5.46 18.25 4.25
N PHE A 140 5.62 17.11 3.58
CA PHE A 140 4.56 16.11 3.44
C PHE A 140 4.07 15.51 4.78
N HIS A 141 4.85 15.66 5.85
CA HIS A 141 4.43 15.34 7.23
C HIS A 141 3.17 16.08 7.68
N TRP A 142 2.87 17.25 7.10
CA TRP A 142 1.68 18.04 7.42
C TRP A 142 0.45 17.68 6.60
N ASN A 143 0.55 16.74 5.67
CA ASN A 143 -0.62 16.24 4.95
C ASN A 143 -1.54 15.51 5.95
N PRO A 144 -2.80 15.96 6.16
CA PRO A 144 -3.68 15.38 7.17
C PRO A 144 -3.99 13.90 6.91
N GLY A 145 -4.14 13.51 5.64
CA GLY A 145 -4.32 12.10 5.28
C GLY A 145 -3.07 11.26 5.59
N HIS A 146 -1.89 11.82 5.37
CA HIS A 146 -0.62 11.16 5.67
C HIS A 146 -0.41 10.97 7.17
N MET A 147 -0.76 11.98 7.99
CA MET A 147 -0.74 11.87 9.46
C MET A 147 -1.62 10.71 9.93
N ILE A 148 -2.86 10.63 9.43
CA ILE A 148 -3.79 9.55 9.77
C ILE A 148 -3.25 8.19 9.31
N ALA A 149 -2.72 8.10 8.09
CA ALA A 149 -2.14 6.87 7.56
C ALA A 149 -0.97 6.37 8.44
N ILE A 150 -0.03 7.25 8.80
CA ILE A 150 1.10 6.91 9.68
C ILE A 150 0.61 6.45 11.05
N THR A 151 -0.37 7.13 11.64
CA THR A 151 -0.95 6.69 12.92
C THR A 151 -1.47 5.25 12.80
N PHE A 152 -2.24 4.93 11.75
CA PHE A 152 -2.70 3.56 11.55
C PHE A 152 -1.57 2.56 11.30
N PHE A 153 -0.51 2.92 10.57
CA PHE A 153 0.66 2.04 10.41
C PHE A 153 1.34 1.73 11.75
N PHE A 154 1.59 2.76 12.56
CA PHE A 154 2.19 2.59 13.89
C PHE A 154 1.29 1.76 14.81
N THR A 155 -0.01 2.05 14.84
CA THR A 155 -0.97 1.29 15.65
C THR A 155 -1.10 -0.15 15.16
N THR A 156 -1.02 -0.42 13.85
CA THR A 156 -1.03 -1.79 13.30
C THR A 156 0.18 -2.58 13.79
N CYS A 157 1.37 -1.99 13.73
CA CYS A 157 2.60 -2.64 14.21
C CYS A 157 2.53 -2.94 15.72
N LEU A 158 2.07 -1.95 16.51
CA LEU A 158 1.85 -2.12 17.95
C LEU A 158 0.84 -3.24 18.24
N ALA A 159 -0.31 -3.23 17.58
CA ALA A 159 -1.37 -4.22 17.79
C ALA A 159 -0.91 -5.62 17.39
N LEU A 160 -0.14 -5.75 16.30
CA LEU A 160 0.43 -7.02 15.85
C LEU A 160 1.44 -7.58 16.87
N ALA A 161 2.33 -6.73 17.37
CA ALA A 161 3.31 -7.12 18.39
C ALA A 161 2.63 -7.57 19.69
N LEU A 162 1.63 -6.80 20.15
CA LEU A 162 0.82 -7.14 21.32
C LEU A 162 0.04 -8.44 21.14
N HIS A 163 -0.61 -8.63 19.99
CA HIS A 163 -1.40 -9.82 19.71
C HIS A 163 -0.51 -11.08 19.63
N GLY A 164 0.57 -11.02 18.85
CA GLY A 164 1.51 -12.13 18.73
C GLY A 164 2.15 -12.48 20.08
N GLY A 165 2.56 -11.46 20.84
CA GLY A 165 3.12 -11.64 22.19
C GLY A 165 2.14 -12.29 23.16
N LEU A 166 0.86 -11.89 23.13
CA LEU A 166 -0.19 -12.45 23.99
C LEU A 166 -0.45 -13.93 23.71
N VAL A 167 -0.62 -14.28 22.42
CA VAL A 167 -0.87 -15.69 22.05
C VAL A 167 0.34 -16.55 22.40
N LEU A 168 1.56 -16.06 22.12
CA LEU A 168 2.79 -16.78 22.43
C LEU A 168 2.98 -16.96 23.94
N SER A 169 2.67 -15.95 24.76
CA SER A 169 2.78 -16.08 26.22
C SER A 169 1.76 -17.05 26.81
N ALA A 170 0.56 -17.15 26.21
CA ALA A 170 -0.45 -18.10 26.65
C ALA A 170 -0.10 -19.56 26.32
N ILE A 171 0.44 -19.81 25.12
CA ILE A 171 0.79 -21.18 24.67
C ILE A 171 2.20 -21.63 25.07
N ASN A 172 3.08 -20.69 25.46
CA ASN A 172 4.43 -20.97 25.97
C ASN A 172 4.59 -20.36 27.38
N PRO A 173 3.87 -20.87 28.39
CA PRO A 173 4.05 -20.43 29.77
C PRO A 173 5.39 -20.92 30.34
N ASP A 174 5.69 -20.53 31.58
CA ASP A 174 6.90 -20.98 32.28
C ASP A 174 7.02 -22.52 32.30
N ARG A 175 8.25 -23.02 32.39
CA ARG A 175 8.52 -24.45 32.30
C ARG A 175 7.79 -25.21 33.41
N GLY A 176 6.96 -26.18 33.01
CA GLY A 176 6.17 -27.00 33.93
C GLY A 176 4.76 -26.46 34.17
N GLU A 177 4.44 -25.26 33.67
CA GLU A 177 3.09 -24.69 33.71
C GLU A 177 2.21 -25.21 32.57
N PRO A 178 0.89 -25.38 32.80
CA PRO A 178 -0.04 -25.70 31.73
C PRO A 178 -0.29 -24.48 30.83
N VAL A 179 -0.57 -24.75 29.54
CA VAL A 179 -1.04 -23.77 28.56
C VAL A 179 -2.22 -22.98 29.13
N LYS A 180 -2.18 -21.65 28.98
CA LYS A 180 -3.18 -20.74 29.54
C LYS A 180 -4.43 -20.70 28.66
N SER A 181 -5.57 -20.39 29.29
CA SER A 181 -6.86 -20.32 28.59
C SER A 181 -7.12 -18.91 28.02
N PRO A 182 -8.11 -18.75 27.13
CA PRO A 182 -8.54 -17.43 26.65
C PRO A 182 -9.00 -16.46 27.76
N GLU A 183 -9.43 -16.97 28.92
CA GLU A 183 -9.72 -16.15 30.09
C GLU A 183 -8.46 -15.48 30.62
N HIS A 184 -7.32 -16.19 30.62
CA HIS A 184 -6.03 -15.62 31.00
C HIS A 184 -5.61 -14.49 30.05
N GLU A 185 -5.77 -14.68 28.73
CA GLU A 185 -5.51 -13.63 27.73
C GLU A 185 -6.31 -12.35 28.02
N ASN A 186 -7.60 -12.50 28.39
CA ASN A 186 -8.45 -11.38 28.76
C ASN A 186 -7.99 -10.72 30.06
N THR A 187 -7.60 -11.50 31.06
CA THR A 187 -7.12 -10.98 32.35
C THR A 187 -5.86 -10.15 32.16
N VAL A 188 -4.88 -10.61 31.37
CA VAL A 188 -3.65 -9.85 31.10
C VAL A 188 -3.94 -8.42 30.61
N PHE A 189 -4.82 -8.28 29.62
CA PHE A 189 -5.16 -6.95 29.08
C PHE A 189 -6.06 -6.12 30.00
N ARG A 190 -6.96 -6.76 30.74
CA ARG A 190 -7.79 -6.08 31.76
C ARG A 190 -6.94 -5.55 32.90
N ASP A 191 -5.94 -6.29 33.34
CA ASP A 191 -5.04 -5.87 34.40
C ASP A 191 -4.09 -4.76 33.92
N LEU A 192 -3.62 -4.84 32.66
CA LEU A 192 -2.67 -3.88 32.11
C LEU A 192 -3.30 -2.52 31.75
N ILE A 193 -4.45 -2.52 31.07
CA ILE A 193 -5.07 -1.31 30.51
C ILE A 193 -6.56 -1.15 30.84
N GLY A 194 -7.13 -2.00 31.70
CA GLY A 194 -8.54 -1.93 32.08
C GLY A 194 -9.53 -2.45 31.05
N TYR A 195 -9.06 -2.99 29.91
CA TYR A 195 -9.92 -3.42 28.81
C TYR A 195 -9.30 -4.58 28.02
N SER A 196 -10.11 -5.57 27.64
CA SER A 196 -9.73 -6.60 26.66
C SER A 196 -10.74 -6.62 25.52
N ILE A 197 -10.23 -6.54 24.29
CA ILE A 197 -11.03 -6.57 23.08
C ILE A 197 -11.49 -7.99 22.68
N GLY A 198 -10.90 -9.02 23.30
CA GLY A 198 -11.19 -10.42 23.03
C GLY A 198 -10.64 -10.96 21.70
N THR A 199 -10.66 -12.28 21.55
CA THR A 199 -9.95 -12.98 20.46
C THR A 199 -10.47 -12.61 19.06
N ILE A 200 -11.78 -12.66 18.81
CA ILE A 200 -12.33 -12.27 17.50
C ILE A 200 -12.19 -10.76 17.26
N GLY A 201 -12.24 -9.98 18.34
CA GLY A 201 -12.11 -8.53 18.31
C GLY A 201 -10.73 -8.09 17.81
N ILE A 202 -9.66 -8.69 18.32
CA ILE A 202 -8.30 -8.31 17.92
C ILE A 202 -8.00 -8.63 16.45
N HIS A 203 -8.54 -9.73 15.91
CA HIS A 203 -8.40 -10.05 14.48
C HIS A 203 -9.14 -9.05 13.58
N ARG A 204 -10.34 -8.63 13.99
CA ARG A 204 -11.13 -7.61 13.25
C ARG A 204 -10.49 -6.23 13.33
N VAL A 205 -10.02 -5.83 14.51
CA VAL A 205 -9.31 -4.56 14.69
C VAL A 205 -7.98 -4.56 13.96
N GLY A 206 -7.21 -5.64 14.02
CA GLY A 206 -5.96 -5.78 13.26
C GLY A 206 -6.19 -5.59 11.75
N LEU A 207 -7.22 -6.24 11.20
CA LEU A 207 -7.62 -6.03 9.81
C LEU A 207 -8.04 -4.57 9.54
N PHE A 208 -8.91 -4.00 10.38
CA PHE A 208 -9.37 -2.62 10.22
C PHE A 208 -8.22 -1.61 10.25
N LEU A 209 -7.28 -1.74 11.19
CA LEU A 209 -6.12 -0.86 11.32
C LEU A 209 -5.24 -0.92 10.06
N ALA A 210 -4.92 -2.14 9.60
CA ALA A 210 -4.09 -2.34 8.41
C ALA A 210 -4.75 -1.79 7.14
N LEU A 211 -6.04 -2.06 6.93
CA LEU A 211 -6.78 -1.53 5.77
C LEU A 211 -6.93 -0.01 5.84
N SER A 212 -7.15 0.55 7.03
CA SER A 212 -7.25 1.99 7.24
C SER A 212 -5.92 2.69 6.91
N ALA A 213 -4.78 2.11 7.30
CA ALA A 213 -3.46 2.65 6.95
C ALA A 213 -3.33 2.82 5.43
N VAL A 214 -3.61 1.76 4.68
CA VAL A 214 -3.51 1.75 3.21
C VAL A 214 -4.54 2.67 2.55
N PHE A 215 -5.78 2.68 3.05
CA PHE A 215 -6.83 3.57 2.56
C PHE A 215 -6.42 5.04 2.70
N TRP A 216 -5.94 5.45 3.88
CA TRP A 216 -5.50 6.82 4.11
C TRP A 216 -4.22 7.18 3.35
N SER A 217 -3.35 6.21 3.04
CA SER A 217 -2.23 6.41 2.11
C SER A 217 -2.71 6.74 0.68
N ALA A 218 -3.76 6.08 0.20
CA ALA A 218 -4.34 6.43 -1.09
C ALA A 218 -4.98 7.83 -1.05
N VAL A 219 -5.76 8.12 -0.01
CA VAL A 219 -6.40 9.44 0.17
C VAL A 219 -5.35 10.55 0.21
N CYS A 220 -4.25 10.41 0.96
CA CYS A 220 -3.24 11.46 1.10
C CYS A 220 -2.57 11.82 -0.24
N MET A 221 -2.42 10.83 -1.13
CA MET A 221 -1.87 11.02 -2.47
C MET A 221 -2.90 11.61 -3.44
N LEU A 222 -4.17 11.20 -3.34
CA LEU A 222 -5.25 11.72 -4.18
C LEU A 222 -5.60 13.19 -3.89
N ILE A 223 -5.34 13.67 -2.68
CA ILE A 223 -5.50 15.10 -2.35
C ILE A 223 -4.25 15.93 -2.67
N SER A 224 -3.10 15.28 -2.94
CA SER A 224 -1.83 15.94 -3.31
C SER A 224 -1.69 16.04 -4.83
N GLY A 225 -2.05 17.21 -5.38
CA GLY A 225 -2.10 17.52 -6.81
C GLY A 225 -3.53 17.84 -7.24
N PRO A 226 -4.48 16.88 -7.18
CA PRO A 226 -5.86 17.12 -7.59
C PRO A 226 -6.65 18.10 -6.72
N VAL A 227 -6.36 18.16 -5.41
CA VAL A 227 -7.06 19.07 -4.46
C VAL A 227 -6.15 20.22 -4.04
N LEU A 228 -4.96 19.91 -3.53
CA LEU A 228 -3.90 20.89 -3.32
C LEU A 228 -2.99 20.87 -4.56
N PRO A 229 -2.98 21.91 -5.40
CA PRO A 229 -2.16 21.92 -6.63
C PRO A 229 -0.66 21.83 -6.34
N GLU A 230 0.12 21.42 -7.35
CA GLU A 230 1.58 21.46 -7.28
C GLU A 230 2.08 22.87 -6.94
N GLY A 231 3.09 22.96 -6.06
CA GLY A 231 3.57 24.23 -5.51
C GLY A 231 2.77 24.75 -4.30
N GLY A 232 1.65 24.12 -3.97
CA GLY A 232 0.96 24.32 -2.69
C GLY A 232 1.75 23.75 -1.50
N SER A 233 1.36 24.10 -0.27
CA SER A 233 2.08 23.71 0.95
C SER A 233 1.14 23.05 1.96
N TRP A 234 1.43 21.79 2.33
CA TRP A 234 0.66 21.09 3.37
C TRP A 234 0.68 21.80 4.74
N PRO A 235 1.80 22.40 5.19
CA PRO A 235 1.78 23.26 6.37
C PRO A 235 0.77 24.42 6.28
N GLU A 236 0.69 25.08 5.12
CA GLU A 236 -0.23 26.21 4.91
C GLU A 236 -1.70 25.77 4.85
N TRP A 237 -1.98 24.53 4.48
CA TRP A 237 -3.34 23.98 4.52
C TRP A 237 -3.97 24.21 5.91
N TRP A 238 -3.22 24.04 7.00
CA TRP A 238 -3.72 24.23 8.37
C TRP A 238 -4.01 25.68 8.77
N GLU A 239 -3.75 26.66 7.91
CA GLU A 239 -4.15 28.05 8.15
C GLU A 239 -5.68 28.19 8.27
N TRP A 240 -6.47 27.31 7.65
CA TRP A 240 -7.94 27.36 7.77
C TRP A 240 -8.37 27.30 9.24
N TRP A 241 -7.70 26.48 10.06
CA TRP A 241 -7.98 26.33 11.49
C TRP A 241 -7.58 27.58 12.27
N ARG A 242 -6.40 28.15 11.96
CA ARG A 242 -5.89 29.37 12.61
C ARG A 242 -6.65 30.63 12.23
N ARG A 243 -7.34 30.63 11.09
CA ARG A 243 -8.15 31.76 10.59
C ARG A 243 -9.63 31.66 10.98
N ILE A 244 -10.03 30.67 11.78
CA ILE A 244 -11.42 30.62 12.27
C ILE A 244 -11.65 31.87 13.16
N PRO A 245 -12.72 32.66 12.92
CA PRO A 245 -12.93 33.95 13.57
C PRO A 245 -12.98 33.94 15.10
N ILE A 246 -13.30 32.80 15.72
CA ILE A 246 -13.38 32.68 17.19
C ILE A 246 -12.02 32.83 17.88
N TRP A 247 -10.90 32.53 17.20
CA TRP A 247 -9.54 32.70 17.73
C TRP A 247 -8.75 33.83 17.06
N ASN A 248 -9.24 34.37 15.94
CA ASN A 248 -8.56 35.40 15.14
C ASN A 248 -9.56 36.47 14.69
N PRO A 249 -10.02 37.33 15.62
CA PRO A 249 -11.01 38.38 15.38
C PRO A 249 -10.47 39.58 14.58
#